data_AF-A0A960PIG4-F1
#
_entry.id   AF-A0A960PIG4-F1
#
_cell.length_a   1.000
_cell.length_b   1.000
_cell.length_c   1.000
_cell.angle_alpha   90.00
_cell.angle_beta   90.00
_cell.angle_gamma   90.00
#
_symmetry.space_group_name_H-M   'P 1'
#
loop_
_entity.id
_entity.type
_entity.pdbx_description
1 polymer ?
#
loop_
_entity_poly.entity_id
_entity_poly.type
_entity_poly.pdbx_seq_one_letter_code
_entity_poly.pdbx_strand_id
1 'polypeptide(L)'
;MRDDDAGGWRLTGQKTWTTRGAFCTHLFGLFRTDPEQERHRGLTYFMVPLDTEGITVRGFTRLDGDEGFAEVFFEDAFVGDDWVLGEVDAGWSVAMSTTSSERGLTLRSPGRFMATADRL
;
A
#
# COMPACT_ATOMS: atom_id res chain seq x y z
N MET A 1 11.80 -4.53 -9.73
CA MET A 1 12.86 -4.22 -10.71
C MET A 1 12.33 -3.21 -11.70
N ARG A 2 13.16 -2.32 -12.22
CA ARG A 2 12.80 -1.39 -13.30
C ARG A 2 12.55 -2.16 -14.60
N ASP A 3 11.51 -1.80 -15.34
CA ASP A 3 11.17 -2.30 -16.68
C ASP A 3 11.09 -1.08 -17.61
N ASP A 4 12.24 -0.70 -18.18
CA ASP A 4 12.36 0.54 -18.97
C ASP A 4 11.62 0.45 -20.31
N ASP A 5 11.52 -0.74 -20.89
CA ASP A 5 10.82 -0.98 -22.16
C ASP A 5 9.30 -0.80 -22.01
N ALA A 6 8.74 -1.22 -20.87
CA ALA A 6 7.33 -1.06 -20.55
C ALA A 6 6.99 0.25 -19.80
N GLY A 7 8.00 1.04 -19.40
CA GLY A 7 7.81 2.31 -18.68
C GLY A 7 7.30 2.13 -17.25
N GLY A 8 7.88 1.18 -16.50
CA GLY A 8 7.43 0.92 -15.14
C GLY A 8 8.31 -0.04 -14.35
N TRP A 9 7.65 -0.88 -13.54
CA TRP A 9 8.29 -1.71 -12.53
C TRP A 9 7.65 -3.09 -12.46
N ARG A 10 8.49 -4.10 -12.27
CA ARG A 10 8.10 -5.47 -11.90
C ARG A 10 8.23 -5.66 -10.40
N LEU A 11 7.12 -5.89 -9.71
CA LEU A 11 7.06 -6.06 -8.27
C LEU A 11 7.08 -7.54 -7.91
N THR A 12 7.95 -7.91 -6.97
CA THR A 12 8.05 -9.27 -6.44
C THR A 12 8.19 -9.23 -4.93
N GLY A 13 7.51 -10.14 -4.24
CA GLY A 13 7.60 -10.32 -2.80
C GLY A 13 6.25 -10.53 -2.12
N GLN A 14 6.17 -10.22 -0.83
CA GLN A 14 4.97 -10.43 -0.02
C GLN A 14 4.77 -9.26 0.95
N LYS A 15 3.51 -8.91 1.18
CA LYS A 15 3.06 -8.06 2.28
C LYS A 15 2.07 -8.85 3.13
N THR A 16 2.11 -8.64 4.44
CA THR A 16 1.23 -9.31 5.41
C THR A 16 0.68 -8.27 6.38
N TRP A 17 -0.38 -8.62 7.10
CA TRP A 17 -1.16 -7.71 7.96
C TRP A 17 -1.78 -6.51 7.23
N THR A 18 -2.08 -6.65 5.93
CA THR A 18 -2.73 -5.59 5.15
C THR A 18 -4.17 -5.43 5.62
N THR A 19 -4.42 -4.38 6.42
CA THR A 19 -5.76 -4.06 6.94
C THR A 19 -6.72 -3.82 5.79
N ARG A 20 -7.87 -4.50 5.81
CA ARG A 20 -8.89 -4.48 4.74
C ARG A 20 -8.39 -4.95 3.36
N GLY A 21 -7.23 -5.60 3.29
CA GLY A 21 -6.62 -6.00 2.01
C GLY A 21 -7.51 -6.90 1.15
N ALA A 22 -8.35 -7.74 1.78
CA ALA A 22 -9.30 -8.61 1.07
C ALA A 22 -10.43 -7.85 0.35
N PHE A 23 -10.62 -6.56 0.65
CA PHE A 23 -11.76 -5.77 0.18
C PHE A 23 -11.35 -4.51 -0.60
N CYS A 24 -10.06 -4.20 -0.68
CA CYS A 24 -9.60 -2.99 -1.37
C CYS A 24 -9.30 -3.27 -2.84
N THR A 25 -9.42 -2.23 -3.66
CA THR A 25 -9.06 -2.29 -5.09
C THR A 25 -7.59 -1.94 -5.33
N HIS A 26 -6.99 -1.19 -4.41
CA HIS A 26 -5.61 -0.73 -4.50
C HIS A 26 -4.89 -0.91 -3.17
N LEU A 27 -3.57 -1.10 -3.24
CA LEU A 27 -2.68 -1.17 -2.10
C LEU A 27 -1.63 -0.06 -2.20
N PHE A 28 -1.40 0.66 -1.10
CA PHE A 28 -0.17 1.44 -0.96
C PHE A 28 0.97 0.55 -0.46
N GLY A 29 2.09 0.50 -1.19
CA GLY A 29 3.19 -0.40 -0.88
C GLY A 29 4.57 0.26 -1.03
N LEU A 30 5.44 0.01 -0.04
CA LEU A 30 6.87 0.31 -0.13
C LEU A 30 7.62 -0.88 -0.73
N PHE A 31 8.43 -0.62 -1.76
CA PHE A 31 9.27 -1.64 -2.41
C PHE A 31 10.71 -1.12 -2.56
N ARG A 32 11.68 -2.04 -2.45
CA ARG A 32 13.11 -1.77 -2.72
C ARG A 32 13.30 -1.58 -4.23
N THR A 33 13.71 -0.39 -4.63
CA THR A 33 13.97 -0.05 -6.04
C THR A 33 15.45 0.09 -6.34
N ASP A 34 16.24 0.55 -5.36
CA ASP A 34 17.72 0.48 -5.39
C ASP A 34 18.20 -0.63 -4.45
N PRO A 35 18.62 -1.81 -4.98
CA PRO A 35 19.03 -2.96 -4.18
C PRO A 35 20.36 -2.76 -3.42
N GLU A 36 21.18 -1.79 -3.82
CA GLU A 36 22.47 -1.49 -3.16
C GLU A 36 22.27 -0.66 -1.89
N GLN A 37 21.06 -0.14 -1.66
CA GLN A 37 20.73 0.65 -0.49
C GLN A 37 20.11 -0.19 0.62
N GLU A 38 20.38 0.24 1.85
CA GLU A 38 19.88 -0.40 3.05
C GLU A 38 18.80 0.43 3.75
N ARG A 39 18.02 -0.25 4.60
CA ARG A 39 17.01 0.36 5.47
C ARG A 39 16.01 1.21 4.68
N HIS A 40 15.97 2.52 4.92
CA HIS A 40 14.94 3.42 4.40
C HIS A 40 15.32 4.09 3.07
N ARG A 41 16.60 4.09 2.69
CA ARG A 41 17.06 4.65 1.41
C ARG A 41 16.79 3.66 0.30
N GLY A 42 16.50 4.09 -0.92
CA GLY A 42 16.28 3.16 -2.05
C GLY A 42 14.93 2.44 -2.00
N LEU A 43 13.95 3.05 -1.32
CA LEU A 43 12.57 2.55 -1.28
C LEU A 43 11.70 3.49 -2.11
N THR A 44 10.83 2.93 -2.94
CA THR A 44 9.81 3.69 -3.67
C THR A 44 8.42 3.31 -3.15
N TYR A 45 7.54 4.30 -3.07
CA TYR A 45 6.16 4.12 -2.63
C TYR A 45 5.25 4.05 -3.85
N PHE A 46 4.42 3.01 -3.92
CA PHE A 46 3.54 2.74 -5.05
C PHE A 46 2.09 2.69 -4.60
N MET A 47 1.18 3.09 -5.49
CA MET A 47 -0.23 2.72 -5.42
C MET A 47 -0.48 1.60 -6.43
N VAL A 48 -0.71 0.38 -5.96
CA VAL A 48 -0.77 -0.83 -6.80
C VAL A 48 -2.21 -1.28 -6.98
N PRO A 49 -2.75 -1.37 -8.21
CA PRO A 49 -4.03 -2.01 -8.48
C PRO A 49 -3.95 -3.51 -8.17
N LEU A 50 -4.85 -4.03 -7.33
CA LEU A 50 -4.79 -5.42 -6.86
C LEU A 50 -5.34 -6.45 -7.86
N ASP A 51 -5.96 -5.98 -8.95
CA ASP A 51 -6.37 -6.79 -10.11
C ASP A 51 -5.25 -6.96 -11.15
N THR A 52 -4.07 -6.39 -10.91
CA THR A 52 -2.87 -6.56 -11.76
C THR A 52 -2.47 -8.03 -11.83
N GLU A 53 -2.15 -8.50 -13.03
CA GLU A 53 -1.61 -9.86 -13.24
C GLU A 53 -0.34 -10.09 -12.40
N GLY A 54 -0.21 -11.27 -11.80
CA GLY A 54 0.87 -11.59 -10.88
C GLY A 54 0.61 -11.16 -9.43
N ILE A 55 -0.56 -10.60 -9.10
CA ILE A 55 -0.96 -10.30 -7.73
C ILE A 55 -1.95 -11.33 -7.22
N THR A 56 -1.69 -11.88 -6.02
CA THR A 56 -2.62 -12.74 -5.30
C THR A 56 -2.92 -12.15 -3.93
N VAL A 57 -4.20 -11.93 -3.63
CA VAL A 57 -4.67 -11.48 -2.31
C VAL A 57 -5.26 -12.67 -1.55
N ARG A 58 -4.78 -12.90 -0.32
CA ARG A 58 -5.29 -13.95 0.58
C ARG A 58 -5.73 -13.32 1.90
N GLY A 59 -7.04 -13.18 2.07
CA GLY A 59 -7.62 -12.73 3.33
C GLY A 59 -7.45 -13.78 4.43
N PHE A 60 -7.37 -13.33 5.67
CA PHE A 60 -7.38 -14.20 6.84
C PHE A 60 -8.08 -13.56 8.03
N THR A 61 -8.59 -14.45 8.89
CA THR A 61 -9.44 -14.08 10.01
C THR A 61 -8.64 -13.55 11.20
N ARG A 62 -9.17 -12.52 11.85
CA ARG A 62 -8.67 -11.98 13.11
C ARG A 62 -9.10 -12.87 14.29
N LEU A 63 -8.58 -12.58 15.48
CA LEU A 63 -8.95 -13.30 16.72
C LEU A 63 -10.45 -13.20 17.06
N ASP A 64 -11.13 -12.14 16.61
CA ASP A 64 -12.57 -11.93 16.80
C ASP A 64 -13.44 -12.66 15.76
N GLY A 65 -12.85 -13.43 14.84
CA GLY A 65 -13.59 -14.21 13.84
C GLY A 65 -13.92 -13.45 12.56
N ASP A 66 -13.60 -12.16 12.48
CA ASP A 66 -13.85 -11.34 11.30
C ASP A 66 -12.63 -11.32 10.37
N GLU A 67 -12.89 -11.37 9.06
CA GLU A 67 -11.87 -11.13 8.04
C GLU A 67 -11.47 -9.65 8.03
N GLY A 68 -10.31 -9.33 8.58
CA GLY A 68 -9.84 -7.94 8.70
C GLY A 68 -8.48 -7.67 8.08
N PHE A 69 -7.73 -8.71 7.74
CA PHE A 69 -6.39 -8.60 7.18
C PHE A 69 -6.25 -9.48 5.93
N ALA A 70 -5.25 -9.18 5.13
CA ALA A 70 -4.82 -10.03 4.04
C ALA A 70 -3.30 -10.10 3.95
N GLU A 71 -2.83 -11.18 3.34
CA GLU A 71 -1.53 -11.27 2.72
C GLU A 71 -1.67 -10.94 1.23
N VAL A 72 -0.69 -10.23 0.69
CA VAL A 72 -0.64 -9.89 -0.74
C VAL A 72 0.70 -10.37 -1.28
N PHE A 73 0.63 -11.24 -2.28
CA PHE A 73 1.77 -11.82 -2.97
C PHE A 73 1.92 -11.14 -4.33
N PHE A 74 3.17 -10.85 -4.70
CA PHE A 74 3.55 -10.24 -5.97
C PHE A 74 4.52 -11.20 -6.67
N GLU A 75 4.13 -11.65 -7.85
CA GLU A 75 4.86 -12.57 -8.72
C GLU A 75 5.08 -11.89 -10.06
N ASP A 76 6.14 -11.08 -10.15
CA ASP A 76 6.50 -10.32 -11.35
C ASP A 76 5.40 -9.36 -11.86
N ALA A 77 4.62 -8.81 -10.92
CA ALA A 77 3.48 -7.94 -11.21
C ALA A 77 3.94 -6.60 -11.78
N PHE A 78 3.42 -6.23 -12.96
CA PHE A 78 3.79 -4.96 -13.62
C PHE A 78 3.01 -3.77 -13.06
N VAL A 79 3.71 -2.68 -12.76
CA VAL A 79 3.15 -1.41 -12.30
C VAL A 79 3.84 -0.26 -13.03
N GLY A 80 3.07 0.53 -13.78
CA GLY A 80 3.60 1.67 -14.55
C GLY A 80 4.14 2.81 -13.67
N ASP A 81 4.96 3.68 -14.25
CA ASP A 81 5.55 4.83 -13.54
C ASP A 81 4.50 5.80 -12.95
N ASP A 82 3.31 5.90 -13.57
CA ASP A 82 2.21 6.74 -13.08
C ASP A 82 1.67 6.33 -11.70
N TRP A 83 2.00 5.12 -11.25
CA TRP A 83 1.62 4.59 -9.94
C TRP A 83 2.68 4.84 -8.86
N VAL A 84 3.81 5.48 -9.21
CA VAL A 84 4.82 5.94 -8.25
C VAL A 84 4.30 7.17 -7.50
N LEU A 85 4.35 7.11 -6.17
CA LEU A 85 3.96 8.20 -5.30
C LEU A 85 5.19 8.91 -4.75
N GLY A 86 5.37 10.17 -5.13
CA GLY A 86 6.56 10.96 -4.81
C GLY A 86 7.71 10.64 -5.76
N GLU A 87 8.93 10.68 -5.25
CA GLU A 87 10.14 10.41 -6.03
C GLU A 87 10.60 8.96 -5.85
N VAL A 88 11.16 8.39 -6.92
CA VAL A 88 11.85 7.09 -6.88
C VAL A 88 12.96 7.14 -5.83
N ASP A 89 13.09 6.06 -5.06
CA ASP A 89 14.04 5.88 -3.94
C ASP A 89 13.82 6.78 -2.70
N ALA A 90 12.83 7.68 -2.75
CA ALA A 90 12.47 8.59 -1.66
C ALA A 90 11.13 8.23 -0.97
N GLY A 91 10.57 7.06 -1.27
CA GLY A 91 9.25 6.60 -0.81
C GLY A 91 9.09 6.48 0.70
N TRP A 92 10.18 6.33 1.46
CA TRP A 92 10.11 6.30 2.92
C TRP A 92 9.50 7.57 3.51
N SER A 93 9.89 8.73 2.97
CA SER A 93 9.35 10.02 3.42
C SER A 93 7.84 10.11 3.19
N VAL A 94 7.38 9.61 2.04
CA VAL A 94 5.95 9.56 1.67
C VAL A 94 5.18 8.65 2.61
N ALA A 95 5.68 7.44 2.86
CA ALA A 95 5.05 6.51 3.79
C ALA A 95 4.97 7.08 5.21
N MET A 96 6.01 7.80 5.68
CA MET A 96 5.99 8.46 6.98
C MET A 96 4.99 9.62 7.07
N SER A 97 4.75 10.33 5.96
CA SER A 97 3.66 11.33 5.89
C SER A 97 2.29 10.68 6.11
N THR A 98 2.05 9.53 5.47
CA THR A 98 0.83 8.72 5.68
C THR A 98 0.72 8.27 7.13
N THR A 99 1.76 7.65 7.69
CA THR A 99 1.76 7.18 9.09
C THR A 99 1.60 8.32 10.10
N SER A 100 2.17 9.50 9.82
CA SER A 100 1.98 10.68 10.66
C SER A 100 0.51 11.11 10.69
N SER A 101 -0.16 11.11 9.54
CA SER A 101 -1.59 11.39 9.42
C SER A 101 -2.47 10.39 10.18
N GLU A 102 -2.06 9.13 10.24
CA GLU A 102 -2.76 8.10 11.02
C GLU A 102 -2.62 8.26 12.53
N ARG A 103 -1.54 8.91 12.97
CA ARG A 103 -1.23 9.17 14.39
C ARG A 103 -1.61 10.58 14.84
N GLY A 104 -2.00 11.43 13.90
CA GLY A 104 -2.49 12.79 14.15
C GLY A 104 -3.98 12.80 14.54
N LEU A 105 -4.43 13.97 15.00
CA LEU A 105 -5.86 14.22 15.33
C LEU A 105 -6.79 14.12 14.11
N THR A 106 -6.23 13.98 12.90
CA THR A 106 -6.90 13.77 11.63
C THR A 106 -7.54 12.38 11.49
N LEU A 107 -7.17 11.40 12.32
CA LEU A 107 -7.84 10.09 12.39
C LEU A 107 -9.19 10.13 13.15
N ARG A 108 -9.91 11.26 13.09
CA ARG A 108 -11.31 11.30 13.50
C ARG A 108 -12.14 10.94 12.26
N SER A 109 -12.67 9.71 12.25
CA SER A 109 -13.67 9.26 11.28
C SER A 109 -14.69 10.38 11.00
N PRO A 110 -14.89 10.80 9.74
CA PRO A 110 -15.98 11.71 9.37
C PRO A 110 -17.34 11.21 9.89
N GLY A 111 -17.50 9.88 9.99
CA GLY A 111 -18.71 9.23 10.50
C GLY A 111 -19.06 9.60 11.95
N ARG A 112 -18.11 10.03 12.79
CA ARG A 112 -18.41 10.52 14.15
C ARG A 112 -19.06 11.92 14.15
N PHE A 113 -18.83 12.73 13.12
CA PHE A 113 -19.46 14.03 12.96
C PHE A 113 -20.82 13.92 12.29
N MET A 114 -20.98 12.99 11.34
CA MET A 114 -22.26 12.75 10.63
C MET A 114 -23.37 12.36 11.60
N ALA A 115 -23.15 11.41 12.51
CA ALA A 115 -24.17 11.00 13.48
C ALA A 115 -24.58 12.10 14.49
N THR A 116 -23.75 13.14 14.65
CA THR A 116 -24.09 14.32 15.46
C THR A 116 -24.80 15.38 14.62
N ALA A 117 -24.39 15.55 13.36
CA ALA A 117 -25.06 16.43 12.39
C ALA A 117 -26.46 15.94 12.03
N ASP A 118 -26.69 14.63 11.93
CA ASP A 118 -28.00 14.01 11.69
C ASP A 118 -28.97 14.18 12.88
N ARG A 119 -28.50 14.71 14.02
CA ARG A 119 -29.31 14.99 15.22
C ARG A 119 -29.62 16.48 15.40
N LEU A 120 -29.17 17.34 14.49
CA LEU A 120 -29.50 18.77 14.43
C LEU A 120 -30.58 19.01 13.37
#